data_AF-X1ML33-F1
#
_entry.id   AF-X1ML33-F1
#
_cell.length_a   1.000
_cell.length_b   1.000
_cell.length_c   1.000
_cell.angle_alpha   90.00
_cell.angle_beta   90.00
_cell.angle_gamma   90.00
#
_symmetry.space_group_name_H-M   'P 1'
#
loop_
_entity.id
_entity.type
_entity.pdbx_description
1 polymer ?
#
loop_
_entity_poly.entity_id
_entity_poly.type
_entity_poly.pdbx_seq_one_letter_code
_entity_poly.pdbx_strand_id
1 'polypeptide(L)'
;MAEERRISPVVIAAGAGVAIGIGALLYFLTRAEAAPPTPPPGLANLYGKVTDAVTGRPIPQVRVTLNGLEVYTNAGGNYIFTDLEPGEYVLQFSKEGYEPLVY
;
A
#
# COMPACT_ATOMS: atom_id res chain seq x y z
N MET A 1 -19.41 31.97 -17.96
CA MET A 1 -18.32 31.21 -18.61
C MET A 1 -17.29 30.95 -17.53
N ALA A 2 -17.07 29.69 -17.13
CA ALA A 2 -16.20 29.33 -16.00
C ALA A 2 -14.99 28.55 -16.52
N GLU A 3 -13.82 28.92 -15.99
CA GLU A 3 -12.48 28.51 -16.39
C GLU A 3 -12.08 27.19 -15.71
N GLU A 4 -11.77 26.14 -16.48
CA GLU A 4 -11.21 24.91 -15.94
C GLU A 4 -9.69 24.91 -16.15
N ARG A 5 -8.96 25.44 -15.15
CA ARG A 5 -7.49 25.38 -15.11
C ARG A 5 -7.04 23.95 -14.84
N ARG A 6 -6.68 23.21 -15.88
CA ARG A 6 -5.99 21.93 -15.75
C ARG A 6 -4.48 22.13 -15.82
N ILE A 7 -3.76 21.53 -14.87
CA ILE A 7 -2.31 21.55 -14.79
C ILE A 7 -1.75 20.62 -15.87
N SER A 8 -0.94 21.15 -16.78
CA SER A 8 -0.16 20.38 -17.75
C SER A 8 1.28 20.23 -17.23
N PRO A 9 1.78 19.01 -16.94
CA PRO A 9 3.20 18.85 -16.67
C PRO A 9 4.00 18.97 -17.98
N VAL A 10 5.03 19.81 -17.97
CA VAL A 10 6.04 19.94 -19.03
C VAL A 10 7.11 18.88 -18.84
N VAL A 11 7.38 18.07 -19.86
CA VAL A 11 8.55 17.17 -19.90
C VAL A 11 9.69 17.90 -20.61
N ILE A 12 10.71 18.32 -19.86
CA ILE A 12 11.96 18.85 -20.44
C ILE A 12 12.90 17.67 -20.66
N ALA A 13 12.95 17.15 -21.90
CA ALA A 13 14.02 16.25 -22.31
C ALA A 13 15.19 17.10 -22.85
N ALA A 14 16.20 17.32 -22.00
CA ALA A 14 17.49 17.83 -22.44
C ALA A 14 18.29 16.68 -23.08
N GLY A 15 18.69 16.83 -24.34
CA GLY A 15 19.58 15.89 -25.01
C GLY A 15 19.66 16.12 -26.51
N ALA A 16 20.64 16.90 -26.93
CA ALA A 16 20.88 17.29 -28.31
C ALA A 16 21.35 16.13 -29.20
N GLY A 17 20.76 16.04 -30.39
CA GLY A 17 21.41 15.63 -31.64
C GLY A 17 21.56 14.13 -31.93
N VAL A 18 20.65 13.57 -32.75
CA VAL A 18 20.96 12.43 -33.62
C VAL A 18 20.24 12.60 -34.97
N ALA A 19 21.01 12.62 -36.05
CA ALA A 19 20.51 12.53 -37.42
C ALA A 19 19.86 11.16 -37.66
N ILE A 20 18.53 11.11 -37.85
CA ILE A 20 17.79 9.86 -38.02
C ILE A 20 17.86 9.45 -39.50
N GLY A 21 18.80 8.58 -39.85
CA GLY A 21 18.67 7.74 -41.04
C GLY A 21 17.41 6.87 -40.92
N ILE A 22 16.74 6.59 -42.04
CA ILE A 22 15.39 6.00 -42.08
C ILE A 22 15.28 4.66 -41.29
N GLY A 23 16.39 3.95 -41.06
CA GLY A 23 16.44 2.77 -40.18
C GLY A 23 16.19 3.04 -38.69
N ALA A 24 16.53 4.23 -38.17
CA ALA A 24 16.27 4.62 -36.78
C ALA A 24 14.82 5.09 -36.57
N LEU A 25 14.14 5.56 -37.63
CA LEU A 25 12.72 5.93 -37.56
C LEU A 25 11.83 4.70 -37.32
N LEU A 26 12.16 3.55 -37.93
CA LEU A 26 11.43 2.30 -37.71
C LEU A 26 11.76 1.64 -36.36
N TYR A 27 12.97 1.86 -35.83
CA TYR A 27 13.39 1.33 -34.53
C TYR A 27 12.63 1.97 -33.35
N PHE A 28 12.12 3.20 -33.50
CA PHE A 28 11.28 3.87 -32.49
C PHE A 28 9.77 3.65 -32.71
N LEU A 29 9.31 3.36 -33.93
CA LEU A 29 7.88 3.09 -34.20
C LEU A 29 7.44 1.66 -33.84
N THR A 30 8.36 0.69 -33.88
CA THR A 30 8.04 -0.73 -33.60
C THR A 30 8.23 -1.15 -32.14
N ARG A 31 8.82 -0.28 -31.32
CA ARG A 31 8.98 -0.54 -29.90
C ARG A 31 7.86 0.18 -29.18
N ALA A 32 6.70 -0.48 -29.19
CA ALA A 32 5.84 -0.48 -28.02
C ALA A 32 6.72 -1.02 -26.88
N GLU A 33 7.46 -0.10 -26.25
CA GLU A 33 8.35 -0.39 -25.15
C GLU A 33 7.46 -0.95 -24.06
N ALA A 34 7.46 -2.29 -23.92
CA ALA A 34 6.80 -2.93 -22.81
C ALA A 34 7.27 -2.19 -21.56
N ALA A 35 6.33 -1.59 -20.82
CA ALA A 35 6.67 -0.91 -19.58
C ALA A 35 7.59 -1.85 -18.77
N PRO A 36 8.68 -1.34 -18.17
CA PRO A 36 9.55 -2.19 -17.36
C PRO A 36 8.66 -2.99 -16.41
N PRO A 37 8.91 -4.30 -16.24
CA PRO A 37 8.07 -5.13 -15.38
C PRO A 37 7.97 -4.45 -14.02
N THR A 38 6.75 -4.24 -13.53
CA THR A 38 6.56 -3.65 -12.21
C THR A 38 7.35 -4.48 -11.20
N PRO A 39 8.20 -3.87 -10.36
CA PRO A 39 8.92 -4.63 -9.35
C PRO A 39 7.90 -5.43 -8.53
N PRO A 40 8.21 -6.67 -8.13
CA PRO A 40 7.36 -7.42 -7.23
C PRO A 40 7.04 -6.55 -6.01
N PRO A 41 5.76 -6.47 -5.61
CA PRO A 41 5.39 -5.77 -4.40
C PRO A 41 6.23 -6.25 -3.20
N GLY A 42 6.76 -5.31 -2.42
CA GLY A 42 7.54 -5.63 -1.22
C GLY A 42 6.65 -6.08 -0.05
N LEU A 43 7.28 -6.64 0.98
CA LEU A 43 6.62 -6.98 2.24
C LEU A 43 6.17 -5.71 2.98
N ALA A 44 5.05 -5.82 3.70
CA ALA A 44 4.47 -4.75 4.49
C ALA A 44 4.31 -5.15 5.97
N ASN A 45 4.29 -4.15 6.85
CA ASN A 45 3.95 -4.34 8.25
C ASN A 45 2.59 -3.73 8.53
N LEU A 46 1.73 -4.44 9.27
CA LEU A 46 0.45 -3.93 9.74
C LEU A 46 0.50 -3.78 11.26
N TYR A 47 0.35 -2.57 11.76
CA TYR A 47 0.36 -2.29 13.18
C TYR A 47 -0.78 -1.36 13.56
N GLY A 48 -1.18 -1.43 14.83
CA GLY A 48 -2.25 -0.59 15.35
C GLY A 48 -2.35 -0.65 16.86
N LYS A 49 -3.37 0.02 17.37
CA LYS A 49 -3.69 0.11 18.80
C LYS A 49 -5.16 -0.21 19.02
N VAL A 50 -5.43 -1.06 19.99
CA VAL A 50 -6.77 -1.42 20.43
C VAL A 50 -7.09 -0.68 21.71
N THR A 51 -8.18 0.08 21.69
CA THR A 51 -8.69 0.86 22.82
C THR A 51 -10.15 0.56 23.06
N ASP A 52 -10.57 0.70 24.31
CA ASP A 52 -11.94 0.64 24.73
C ASP A 52 -12.73 1.82 24.17
N ALA A 53 -13.84 1.56 23.49
CA ALA A 53 -14.62 2.58 22.79
C ALA A 53 -15.29 3.59 23.74
N VAL A 54 -15.54 3.21 24.99
CA VAL A 54 -16.21 4.07 25.98
C VAL A 54 -15.19 4.88 26.76
N THR A 55 -14.13 4.23 27.24
CA THR A 55 -13.16 4.84 28.16
C THR A 55 -11.91 5.37 27.45
N GLY A 56 -11.68 5.00 26.20
CA GLY A 56 -10.46 5.33 25.45
C GLY A 56 -9.19 4.64 25.96
N ARG A 57 -9.30 3.76 26.97
CA ARG A 57 -8.15 3.10 27.59
C ARG A 57 -7.62 1.98 26.68
N PRO A 58 -6.29 1.77 26.63
CA PRO A 58 -5.74 0.65 25.88
C PRO A 58 -6.20 -0.69 26.46
N ILE A 59 -6.52 -1.63 25.58
CA ILE A 59 -6.94 -2.97 25.98
C ILE A 59 -5.78 -3.94 25.72
N PRO A 60 -5.15 -4.50 26.77
CA PRO A 60 -4.12 -5.52 26.61
C PRO A 60 -4.74 -6.90 26.38
N GLN A 61 -3.95 -7.84 25.83
CA GLN A 61 -4.34 -9.24 25.66
C GLN A 61 -5.59 -9.43 24.78
N VAL A 62 -5.81 -8.54 23.81
CA VAL A 62 -6.78 -8.76 22.74
C VAL A 62 -6.13 -9.67 21.72
N ARG A 63 -6.82 -10.76 21.35
CA ARG A 63 -6.41 -11.64 20.27
C ARG A 63 -6.73 -10.95 18.95
N VAL A 64 -5.71 -10.64 18.17
CA VAL A 64 -5.82 -10.05 16.84
C VAL A 64 -5.41 -11.11 15.82
N THR A 65 -6.30 -11.43 14.90
CA THR A 65 -6.06 -12.40 13.83
C THR A 65 -6.09 -11.72 12.47
N LEU A 66 -5.20 -12.15 11.59
CA LEU A 66 -5.06 -11.68 10.21
C LEU A 66 -4.86 -12.91 9.30
N ASN A 67 -5.93 -13.35 8.63
CA ASN A 67 -5.93 -14.53 7.75
C ASN A 67 -5.14 -15.75 8.28
N GLY A 68 -5.30 -16.09 9.56
CA GLY A 68 -4.63 -17.24 10.21
C GLY A 68 -3.33 -16.90 10.95
N LEU A 69 -2.78 -15.70 10.77
CA LEU A 69 -1.77 -15.15 11.68
C LEU A 69 -2.45 -14.64 12.94
N GLU A 70 -1.75 -14.72 14.07
CA GLU A 70 -2.27 -14.31 15.36
C GLU A 70 -1.22 -13.56 16.18
N VAL A 71 -1.64 -12.46 16.79
CA VAL A 71 -0.86 -11.72 17.78
C VAL A 71 -1.76 -11.24 18.91
N TYR A 72 -1.15 -10.93 20.06
CA TYR A 72 -1.85 -10.35 21.21
C TYR A 72 -1.41 -8.92 21.44
N THR A 73 -2.37 -8.06 21.80
CA THR A 73 -2.03 -6.68 22.16
C THR A 73 -1.21 -6.61 23.46
N ASN A 74 -0.22 -5.72 23.49
CA ASN A 74 0.60 -5.47 24.67
C ASN A 74 -0.12 -4.62 25.73
N ALA A 75 0.56 -4.29 26.85
CA ALA A 75 0.01 -3.45 27.93
C ALA A 75 -0.51 -2.08 27.43
N GLY A 76 0.08 -1.54 26.36
CA GLY A 76 -0.34 -0.29 25.71
C GLY A 76 -1.43 -0.47 24.65
N GLY A 77 -1.96 -1.68 24.47
CA GLY A 77 -2.98 -2.01 23.47
C GLY A 77 -2.43 -2.17 22.05
N ASN A 78 -1.10 -2.17 21.86
CA ASN A 78 -0.51 -2.18 20.51
C ASN A 78 -0.33 -3.61 19.99
N TYR A 79 -0.53 -3.80 18.69
CA TYR A 79 -0.24 -5.03 17.95
C TYR A 79 0.56 -4.72 16.68
N ILE A 80 1.31 -5.72 16.19
CA ILE A 80 2.05 -5.63 14.92
C ILE A 80 2.13 -7.01 14.27
N PHE A 81 1.85 -7.04 12.97
CA PHE A 81 2.20 -8.09 12.04
C PHE A 81 3.33 -7.58 11.16
N THR A 82 4.40 -8.35 11.01
CA THR A 82 5.51 -8.03 10.12
C THR A 82 5.54 -8.97 8.93
N ASP A 83 6.24 -8.54 7.88
CA ASP A 83 6.57 -9.40 6.75
C ASP A 83 5.34 -9.94 6.00
N LEU A 84 4.28 -9.13 5.91
CA LEU A 84 3.06 -9.47 5.18
C LEU A 84 3.27 -9.31 3.69
N GLU A 85 2.97 -10.38 2.94
CA GLU A 85 2.84 -10.29 1.50
C GLU A 85 1.66 -9.38 1.13
N PRO A 86 1.74 -8.57 0.08
CA PRO A 86 0.60 -7.76 -0.32
C PRO A 86 -0.56 -8.64 -0.80
N GLY A 87 -1.74 -8.32 -0.30
CA GLY A 87 -2.96 -9.07 -0.56
C GLY A 87 -4.12 -8.52 0.26
N GLU A 88 -5.27 -9.17 0.16
CA GLU A 88 -6.44 -8.85 0.97
C GLU A 88 -6.38 -9.58 2.31
N TYR A 89 -6.55 -8.83 3.39
CA TYR A 89 -6.50 -9.34 4.75
C TYR A 89 -7.79 -9.01 5.48
N VAL A 90 -8.36 -10.01 6.16
CA VAL A 90 -9.45 -9.80 7.11
C VAL A 90 -8.86 -9.72 8.50
N LEU A 91 -9.18 -8.63 9.19
CA LEU A 91 -8.65 -8.35 10.52
C LEU A 91 -9.74 -8.62 11.55
N GLN A 92 -9.48 -9.51 12.50
CA GLN A 92 -10.45 -9.84 13.54
C GLN A 92 -9.86 -9.63 14.93
N PHE A 93 -10.65 -9.00 15.80
CA PHE A 93 -10.32 -8.72 17.18
C PHE A 93 -11.28 -9.48 18.09
N SER A 94 -10.75 -10.21 19.05
CA SER A 94 -11.54 -10.93 20.04
C SER A 94 -10.94 -10.85 21.42
N LYS A 95 -11.79 -10.67 22.42
CA LYS A 95 -11.45 -10.70 23.84
C LYS A 95 -12.68 -11.04 24.67
N GLU A 96 -12.49 -11.84 25.72
CA GLU A 96 -13.58 -12.14 26.65
C GLU A 96 -14.12 -10.85 27.29
N GLY A 97 -15.45 -10.72 27.33
CA GLY A 97 -16.14 -9.53 27.83
C GLY A 97 -16.20 -8.35 26.85
N TYR A 98 -15.74 -8.51 25.61
CA TYR A 98 -15.85 -7.52 24.54
C TYR A 98 -16.57 -8.12 23.33
N GLU A 99 -17.34 -7.28 22.64
CA GLU A 99 -17.91 -7.64 21.33
C GLU A 99 -16.79 -7.86 20.31
N PRO A 100 -16.83 -8.96 19.53
CA PRO A 100 -15.84 -9.19 18.49
C PRO A 100 -15.99 -8.16 17.36
N LEU A 101 -14.86 -7.74 16.79
CA LEU A 101 -14.82 -6.75 15.72
C LEU A 101 -14.08 -7.35 14.53
N VAL A 102 -14.63 -7.20 13.33
CA VAL A 102 -14.05 -7.68 12.06
C VAL A 102 -13.98 -6.52 11.07
N TYR A 103 -12.84 -6.39 10.41
CA TYR A 103 -12.54 -5.42 9.35
C TYR A 103 -12.11 -6.11 8.06
#